data_AF-A0A1W2DXR0-F1
#
_entry.id   AF-A0A1W2DXR0-F1
#
_cell.length_a   1.000
_cell.length_b   1.000
_cell.length_c   1.000
_cell.angle_alpha   90.00
_cell.angle_beta   90.00
_cell.angle_gamma   90.00
#
_symmetry.space_group_name_H-M   'P 1'
#
loop_
_entity.id
_entity.type
_entity.pdbx_description
1 polymer ?
#
loop_
_entity_poly.entity_id
_entity_poly.type
_entity_poly.pdbx_seq_one_letter_code
_entity_poly.pdbx_strand_id
1 'polypeptide(L)' 'MIFEYKKLIKLKSEEGTLSHSECVKLNDYLATLSVEDIEMPDRKNVSEYLLVALNMNSVEIQLIPSLEKLRNDLQESLK' A
#
# COMPACT_ATOMS: atom_id res chain seq x y z
N MET A 1 -16.39 2.71 7.13
CA MET A 1 -15.58 2.65 5.89
C MET A 1 -14.70 1.43 6.02
N ILE A 2 -14.85 0.43 5.14
CA ILE A 2 -13.94 -0.72 5.11
C ILE A 2 -12.71 -0.23 4.36
N PHE A 3 -11.58 -0.11 5.06
CA PHE A 3 -10.34 0.37 4.45
C PHE A 3 -9.84 -0.65 3.43
N GLU A 4 -9.77 -0.29 2.15
CA GLU A 4 -9.36 -1.21 1.06
C GLU A 4 -7.97 -1.83 1.32
N TYR A 5 -7.09 -1.12 2.04
CA TYR A 5 -5.78 -1.65 2.45
C TYR A 5 -5.88 -2.83 3.43
N LYS A 6 -7.00 -3.01 4.18
CA LYS A 6 -7.19 -4.18 5.05
C LYS A 6 -7.29 -5.48 4.26
N LYS A 7 -7.56 -5.40 2.96
CA LYS A 7 -7.48 -6.54 2.05
C LYS A 7 -6.04 -7.07 1.93
N LEU A 8 -5.03 -6.20 1.96
CA LEU A 8 -3.61 -6.63 2.02
C LEU A 8 -3.32 -7.48 3.26
N ILE A 9 -3.85 -7.05 4.40
CA ILE A 9 -3.65 -7.70 5.69
C ILE A 9 -4.29 -9.09 5.68
N LYS A 10 -5.53 -9.17 5.18
CA LYS A 10 -6.25 -10.44 5.06
C LYS A 10 -5.56 -11.43 4.12
N LEU A 11 -5.03 -10.97 2.99
CA LEU A 11 -4.35 -11.84 2.01
C LEU A 11 -3.04 -12.41 2.54
N LYS A 12 -2.29 -11.66 3.37
CA LYS A 12 -1.07 -12.16 4.02
C LYS A 12 -1.37 -13.28 5.03
N SER A 13 -2.57 -13.30 5.61
CA SER A 13 -3.01 -14.35 6.56
C SER A 13 -3.63 -15.57 5.89
N GLU A 14 -4.16 -15.45 4.66
CA GLU A 14 -4.93 -16.50 3.96
C GLU A 14 -4.22 -17.07 2.70
N GLU A 15 -2.92 -16.79 2.50
CA GLU A 15 -2.15 -17.17 1.29
C GLU A 15 -2.84 -16.74 -0.03
N GLY A 16 -3.49 -15.57 -0.02
CA GLY A 16 -4.20 -15.06 -1.20
C GLY A 16 -3.32 -14.19 -2.09
N THR A 17 -3.63 -14.16 -3.39
CA THR A 17 -3.01 -13.25 -4.37
C THR A 17 -3.98 -12.14 -4.77
N LEU A 18 -3.47 -10.93 -4.99
CA LEU A 18 -4.23 -9.84 -5.62
C LEU A 18 -4.21 -10.04 -7.13
N SER A 19 -5.38 -9.95 -7.77
CA SER A 19 -5.46 -9.77 -9.22
C SER A 19 -4.93 -8.39 -9.62
N HIS A 20 -4.57 -8.24 -10.90
CA HIS A 20 -4.11 -6.97 -11.45
C HIS A 20 -5.08 -5.81 -11.17
N SER A 21 -6.39 -6.04 -11.37
CA SER A 21 -7.43 -5.03 -11.13
C SER A 21 -7.55 -4.60 -9.67
N GLU A 22 -7.24 -5.51 -8.74
CA GLU A 22 -7.26 -5.21 -7.31
C GLU A 22 -6.01 -4.43 -6.90
N CYS A 23 -4.85 -4.76 -7.48
CA CYS A 23 -3.63 -3.96 -7.31
C CYS A 23 -3.81 -2.52 -7.79
N VAL A 24 -4.43 -2.30 -8.96
CA VAL A 24 -4.67 -0.96 -9.49
C VAL A 24 -5.54 -0.14 -8.52
N LYS A 25 -6.70 -0.68 -8.12
CA LYS A 25 -7.60 -0.01 -7.16
C LYS A 25 -6.93 0.28 -5.83
N LEU A 26 -6.10 -0.65 -5.37
CA LEU A 26 -5.36 -0.49 -4.13
C LEU A 26 -4.30 0.62 -4.24
N ASN A 27 -3.57 0.69 -5.35
CA ASN A 27 -2.60 1.77 -5.60
C ASN A 27 -3.29 3.13 -5.67
N ASP A 28 -4.43 3.22 -6.37
CA ASP A 28 -5.24 4.44 -6.43
C ASP A 28 -5.67 4.87 -5.02
N TYR A 29 -6.17 3.93 -4.22
CA TYR A 29 -6.60 4.20 -2.86
C TYR A 29 -5.43 4.63 -1.97
N LEU A 30 -4.31 3.89 -1.99
CA LEU A 30 -3.12 4.22 -1.21
C LEU A 30 -2.53 5.59 -1.57
N ALA A 31 -2.63 6.02 -2.83
CA ALA A 31 -2.17 7.33 -3.26
C ALA A 31 -2.96 8.49 -2.64
N THR A 32 -4.15 8.22 -2.07
CA THR A 32 -4.97 9.21 -1.35
C THR A 32 -4.72 9.24 0.16
N LEU A 33 -3.98 8.25 0.70
CA LEU A 33 -3.80 8.10 2.14
C LEU A 33 -2.53 8.79 2.64
N SER A 34 -2.58 9.18 3.91
CA SER A 34 -1.44 9.56 4.72
C SER A 34 -1.05 8.43 5.68
N VAL A 35 0.12 8.55 6.32
CA VAL A 35 0.57 7.60 7.35
C VAL A 35 -0.38 7.51 8.56
N GLU A 36 -1.11 8.59 8.84
CA GLU A 36 -2.09 8.67 9.94
C GLU A 36 -3.35 7.85 9.66
N ASP A 37 -3.68 7.65 8.38
CA ASP A 37 -4.83 6.85 7.95
C ASP A 37 -4.56 5.34 8.02
N ILE A 38 -3.32 4.93 8.34
CA ILE A 38 -2.89 3.53 8.38
C ILE A 38 -2.54 3.17 9.82
N GLU A 39 -3.27 2.19 10.36
CA GLU A 39 -3.05 1.64 11.70
C GLU A 39 -1.62 1.09 11.85
N MET A 40 -0.96 1.39 12.98
CA MET A 40 0.45 1.04 13.23
C MET A 40 0.80 -0.45 12.94
N PRO A 41 -0.02 -1.45 13.32
CA PRO A 41 0.27 -2.86 13.01
C PRO A 41 0.33 -3.17 11.50
N ASP A 42 -0.38 -2.38 10.69
CA ASP A 42 -0.54 -2.59 9.26
C ASP A 42 0.53 -1.86 8.44
N ARG A 43 1.18 -0.84 9.02
CA ARG A 43 2.15 0.03 8.32
C ARG A 43 3.30 -0.72 7.67
N LYS A 44 3.83 -1.75 8.34
CA LYS A 44 4.90 -2.59 7.80
C LYS A 44 4.44 -3.32 6.53
N ASN A 45 3.24 -3.89 6.54
CA ASN A 45 2.70 -4.64 5.41
C ASN A 45 2.40 -3.72 4.23
N VAL A 46 1.85 -2.52 4.48
CA VAL A 46 1.62 -1.53 3.43
C VAL A 46 2.95 -1.03 2.84
N SER A 47 3.95 -0.76 3.69
CA SER A 47 5.29 -0.37 3.21
C SER A 47 5.96 -1.44 2.35
N GLU A 48 5.85 -2.72 2.72
CA GLU A 48 6.38 -3.85 1.95
C GLU A 48 5.68 -3.96 0.58
N TYR A 49 4.35 -3.82 0.57
CA TYR A 49 3.56 -3.82 -0.66
C TYR A 49 3.99 -2.68 -1.61
N LEU A 50 4.08 -1.45 -1.10
CA LEU A 50 4.46 -0.27 -1.90
C LEU A 50 5.86 -0.41 -2.48
N LEU A 51 6.82 -0.98 -1.72
CA LEU A 51 8.16 -1.27 -2.22
C LEU A 51 8.11 -2.18 -3.45
N VAL A 52 7.33 -3.27 -3.39
CA VAL A 52 7.21 -4.21 -4.51
C VAL A 52 6.49 -3.55 -5.70
N ALA A 53 5.37 -2.87 -5.45
CA ALA A 53 4.57 -2.23 -6.49
C ALA A 53 5.37 -1.18 -7.29
N LEU A 54 6.12 -0.32 -6.59
CA LEU A 54 6.98 0.69 -7.20
C LEU A 54 8.15 0.06 -7.97
N ASN A 55 8.80 -0.96 -7.43
CA ASN A 55 9.92 -1.64 -8.11
C ASN A 55 9.50 -2.39 -9.37
N MET A 56 8.27 -2.93 -9.39
CA MET A 56 7.75 -3.66 -10.55
C MET A 56 7.23 -2.75 -11.67
N ASN A 57 7.33 -1.42 -11.53
CA ASN A 57 6.73 -0.44 -12.46
C ASN A 57 5.25 -0.74 -12.78
N SER A 58 4.54 -1.35 -11.83
CA SER A 58 3.15 -1.80 -11.97
C SER A 58 2.15 -0.74 -11.49
N VAL A 59 2.63 0.50 -11.36
CA VAL A 59 1.94 1.66 -10.81
C VAL A 59 1.88 2.72 -11.89
N GLU A 60 0.75 3.41 -12.01
CA GLU A 60 0.62 4.52 -12.95
C GLU A 60 1.57 5.66 -12.58
N ILE A 61 2.23 6.25 -13.59
CA ILE A 61 3.29 7.25 -13.39
C ILE A 61 2.83 8.43 -12.52
N GLN A 62 1.56 8.82 -12.65
CA GLN A 62 0.94 9.90 -11.89
C GLN A 62 0.80 9.63 -10.38
N LEU A 63 0.78 8.36 -9.96
CA LEU A 63 0.63 7.96 -8.56
C LEU A 63 1.98 7.79 -7.85
N ILE A 64 3.06 7.61 -8.61
CA ILE A 64 4.41 7.34 -8.08
C ILE A 64 4.81 8.35 -6.99
N PRO A 65 4.69 9.69 -7.19
CA PRO A 65 5.14 10.65 -6.17
C PRO A 65 4.39 10.51 -4.85
N SER A 66 3.07 10.29 -4.90
CA SER A 66 2.24 10.13 -3.72
C SER A 66 2.55 8.83 -2.97
N LEU A 67 2.75 7.74 -3.71
CA LEU A 67 3.04 6.42 -3.14
C LEU A 67 4.46 6.34 -2.57
N GLU A 68 5.44 6.99 -3.21
CA GLU A 68 6.79 7.13 -2.65
C GLU A 68 6.79 7.94 -1.37
N LYS A 69 6.05 9.06 -1.33
CA LYS A 69 5.87 9.85 -0.12
C LYS A 69 5.28 9.01 1.00
N LEU A 70 4.15 8.36 0.76
CA LEU A 70 3.49 7.51 1.76
C LEU A 70 4.43 6.40 2.25
N ARG A 71 5.17 5.75 1.36
CA ARG A 71 6.15 4.73 1.74
C ARG A 71 7.25 5.30 2.65
N ASN A 72 7.78 6.48 2.34
CA ASN A 72 8.82 7.12 3.16
C ASN A 72 8.26 7.46 4.56
N ASP A 73 7.07 8.07 4.62
CA ASP A 73 6.41 8.41 5.89
C ASP A 73 6.15 7.14 6.74
N LEU A 74 5.72 6.04 6.10
CA LEU A 74 5.55 4.74 6.75
C LEU A 74 6.88 4.21 7.30
N GLN A 75 7.96 4.28 6.52
CA GLN A 75 9.29 3.83 6.94
C GLN A 75 9.84 4.65 8.11
N GLU A 76 9.61 5.96 8.13
CA GLU A 76 10.00 6.81 9.25
C GLU A 76 9.22 6.47 10.52
N SER A 77 7.93 6.17 10.39
CA SER A 77 7.09 5.80 11.53
C SER A 77 7.36 4.42 12.13
N LEU A 78 8.16 3.59 11.45
CA LEU A 78 8.56 2.25 11.87
C LEU A 78 9.95 2.20 12.53
N LYS A 79 10.66 3.34 12.57
CA LYS A 79 11.94 3.50 13.29
C LYS A 79 11.70 3.71 14.78
#